data_AF-A3Z2M5-F1
#
_entry.id   AF-A3Z2M5-F1
#
_cell.length_a   1.000
_cell.length_b   1.000
_cell.length_c   1.000
_cell.angle_alpha   90.00
_cell.angle_beta   90.00
_cell.angle_gamma   90.00
#
_symmetry.space_group_name_H-M   'P 1'
#
loop_
_entity.id
_entity.type
_entity.pdbx_description
1 polymer ?
#
loop_
_entity_poly.entity_id
_entity_poly.type
_entity_poly.pdbx_seq_one_letter_code
_entity_poly.pdbx_strand_id
1 'polypeptide(L)'
;MRHWLFKSEPSVWGWSDQVAKGDAGEEWNGVRNYQARNFMREMAVGDRGFFYHSQKEKAVVGTVEVIAEAHPDSTTDDPRWECVDIKALEVARGPVTLEMIKADPRLSEMVLVRNSRLSVQPVTAEEWRIVCEMAGVSG
;
A
#
# COMPACT_ATOMS: atom_id res chain seq x y z
N MET A 1 -6.14 -12.81 -7.10
CA MET A 1 -5.96 -11.61 -6.26
C MET A 1 -4.52 -11.56 -5.80
N ARG A 2 -3.83 -10.47 -6.10
CA ARG A 2 -2.48 -10.18 -5.63
C ARG A 2 -2.55 -9.24 -4.43
N HIS A 3 -1.45 -9.17 -3.69
CA HIS A 3 -1.33 -8.31 -2.51
C HIS A 3 -0.20 -7.31 -2.70
N TRP A 4 -0.40 -6.12 -2.16
CA TRP A 4 0.47 -4.97 -2.37
C TRP A 4 0.71 -4.22 -1.06
N LEU A 5 1.66 -3.29 -1.07
CA LEU A 5 1.86 -2.32 0.00
C LEU A 5 2.08 -0.93 -0.59
N PHE A 6 1.33 0.04 -0.07
CA PHE A 6 1.33 1.43 -0.49
C PHE A 6 1.86 2.30 0.66
N LYS A 7 3.00 2.96 0.45
CA LYS A 7 3.57 3.88 1.44
C LYS A 7 3.01 5.29 1.24
N SER A 8 2.50 5.87 2.31
CA SER A 8 2.07 7.27 2.36
C SER A 8 2.72 8.01 3.52
N GLU A 9 2.97 9.31 3.38
CA GLU A 9 3.39 10.15 4.51
C GLU A 9 2.14 10.73 5.19
N PRO A 10 1.89 10.47 6.49
CA PRO A 10 0.64 10.88 7.14
C PRO A 10 0.39 12.39 7.21
N SER A 11 1.46 13.19 7.07
CA SER A 11 1.38 14.65 7.01
C SER A 11 0.86 15.17 5.66
N VAL A 12 0.88 14.33 4.61
CA VAL A 12 0.43 14.65 3.24
C VAL A 12 -0.87 13.93 2.94
N TRP A 13 -0.92 12.61 3.20
CA TRP A 13 -2.10 11.78 2.99
C TRP A 13 -2.12 10.65 4.02
N GLY A 14 -2.92 10.81 5.08
CA GLY A 14 -3.05 9.85 6.16
C GLY A 14 -4.20 8.88 5.96
N TRP A 15 -4.27 7.86 6.82
CA TRP A 15 -5.36 6.89 6.82
C TRP A 15 -6.75 7.53 6.99
N SER A 16 -6.87 8.57 7.81
CA SER A 16 -8.15 9.28 7.98
C SER A 16 -8.64 9.92 6.69
N ASP A 17 -7.73 10.44 5.86
CA ASP A 17 -8.05 11.05 4.58
C ASP A 17 -8.54 9.98 3.60
N GLN A 18 -7.84 8.83 3.56
CA GLN A 18 -8.23 7.69 2.74
C GLN A 18 -9.61 7.13 3.12
N VAL A 19 -9.91 7.03 4.42
CA VAL A 19 -11.23 6.60 4.90
C VAL A 19 -12.30 7.63 4.55
N ALA A 20 -12.00 8.92 4.66
CA ALA A 20 -12.94 9.99 4.34
C ALA A 20 -13.37 10.02 2.87
N LYS A 21 -12.51 9.53 1.96
CA LYS A 21 -12.87 9.35 0.53
C LYS A 21 -13.92 8.27 0.29
N GLY A 22 -14.07 7.29 1.20
CA GLY A 22 -15.05 6.21 1.08
C GLY A 22 -14.92 5.43 -0.23
N ASP A 23 -16.06 5.06 -0.82
CA ASP A 23 -16.11 4.30 -2.07
C ASP A 23 -15.62 5.05 -3.30
N ALA A 24 -15.47 6.38 -3.23
CA ALA A 24 -14.86 7.15 -4.32
C ALA A 24 -13.36 6.81 -4.47
N GLY A 25 -12.70 6.37 -3.38
CA GLY A 25 -11.28 6.10 -3.35
C GLY A 25 -10.41 7.32 -3.61
N GLU A 26 -9.13 7.07 -3.85
CA GLU A 26 -8.14 8.08 -4.15
C GLU A 26 -7.19 7.57 -5.24
N GLU A 27 -6.85 8.47 -6.17
CA GLU A 27 -5.80 8.26 -7.15
C GLU A 27 -4.44 8.17 -6.47
N TRP A 28 -3.72 7.06 -6.70
CA TRP A 28 -2.39 6.85 -6.12
C TRP A 28 -1.26 7.54 -6.90
N ASN A 29 -1.43 8.84 -7.13
CA ASN A 29 -0.57 9.67 -7.96
C ASN A 29 0.81 9.97 -7.35
N GLY A 30 1.63 10.74 -8.07
CA GLY A 30 2.92 11.26 -7.58
C GLY A 30 4.05 10.22 -7.55
N VAL A 31 3.79 8.98 -7.96
CA VAL A 31 4.83 7.94 -8.06
C VAL A 31 5.77 8.26 -9.20
N ARG A 32 7.05 8.53 -8.88
CA ARG A 32 8.12 8.82 -9.85
C ARG A 32 9.25 7.78 -9.79
N ASN A 33 8.88 6.54 -9.53
CA ASN A 33 9.79 5.40 -9.53
C ASN A 33 9.30 4.36 -10.55
N TYR A 34 10.16 4.00 -11.52
CA TYR A 34 9.79 3.08 -12.61
C TYR A 34 9.34 1.70 -12.13
N GLN A 35 9.96 1.16 -11.08
CA GLN A 35 9.60 -0.14 -10.54
C GLN A 35 8.24 -0.09 -9.83
N ALA A 36 8.01 0.94 -9.00
CA ALA A 36 6.72 1.15 -8.34
C ALA A 36 5.58 1.32 -9.37
N ARG A 37 5.81 2.12 -10.42
CA ARG A 37 4.87 2.26 -11.54
C ARG A 37 4.58 0.92 -12.22
N ASN A 38 5.63 0.14 -12.51
CA ASN A 38 5.45 -1.16 -13.16
C ASN A 38 4.64 -2.12 -12.29
N PHE A 39 4.79 -2.09 -10.96
CA PHE A 39 3.91 -2.86 -10.08
C PHE A 39 2.46 -2.41 -10.15
N MET A 40 2.19 -1.10 -10.22
CA MET A 40 0.81 -0.61 -10.40
C MET A 40 0.19 -1.05 -11.72
N ARG A 41 0.98 -1.18 -12.80
CA ARG A 41 0.51 -1.74 -14.09
C ARG A 41 0.12 -3.22 -14.02
N GLU A 42 0.56 -3.94 -13.00
CA GLU A 42 0.23 -5.35 -12.81
C GLU A 42 -1.00 -5.55 -11.91
N MET A 43 -1.55 -4.47 -11.33
CA MET A 43 -2.70 -4.53 -10.45
C MET A 43 -3.99 -4.69 -11.25
N ALA A 44 -4.91 -5.47 -10.70
CA ALA A 44 -6.28 -5.59 -11.20
C ALA A 44 -7.28 -5.09 -10.15
N VAL A 45 -8.47 -4.68 -10.59
CA VAL A 45 -9.57 -4.33 -9.66
C VAL A 45 -9.85 -5.50 -8.72
N GLY A 46 -9.98 -5.19 -7.42
CA GLY A 46 -10.17 -6.16 -6.35
C GLY A 46 -8.86 -6.70 -5.75
N ASP A 47 -7.69 -6.40 -6.32
CA ASP A 47 -6.42 -6.64 -5.62
C ASP A 47 -6.36 -5.82 -4.33
N ARG A 48 -5.71 -6.38 -3.29
CA ARG A 48 -5.67 -5.77 -1.97
C ARG A 48 -4.28 -5.27 -1.62
N GLY A 49 -4.19 -4.33 -0.70
CA GLY A 49 -2.89 -3.89 -0.20
C GLY A 49 -2.92 -3.33 1.21
N PHE A 50 -1.74 -3.20 1.78
CA PHE A 50 -1.54 -2.52 3.06
C PHE A 50 -1.36 -1.02 2.82
N PHE A 51 -2.07 -0.21 3.60
CA PHE A 51 -1.79 1.21 3.72
C PHE A 51 -0.74 1.41 4.82
N TYR A 52 0.45 1.83 4.42
CA TYR A 52 1.60 1.96 5.29
C TYR A 52 1.95 3.43 5.50
N HIS A 53 1.86 3.90 6.74
CA HIS A 53 2.38 5.18 7.17
C HIS A 53 3.90 5.16 7.19
N SER A 54 4.53 6.07 6.45
CA SER A 54 5.98 6.19 6.32
C SER A 54 6.56 7.30 7.21
N GLN A 55 7.87 7.53 7.12
CA GLN A 55 8.61 8.53 7.88
C GLN A 55 8.60 8.37 9.40
N LYS A 56 7.70 9.05 10.13
CA LYS A 56 7.74 9.07 11.60
C LYS A 56 7.06 7.86 12.24
N GLU A 57 5.92 7.45 11.73
CA GLU A 57 5.10 6.38 12.32
C GLU A 57 5.58 4.98 11.91
N LYS A 58 5.88 4.78 10.62
CA LYS A 58 6.41 3.52 10.07
C LYS A 58 5.57 2.28 10.46
N ALA A 59 4.31 2.25 10.07
CA ALA A 59 3.40 1.16 10.41
C ALA A 59 2.35 0.90 9.32
N VAL A 60 1.91 -0.35 9.21
CA VAL A 60 0.66 -0.69 8.53
C VAL A 60 -0.51 -0.29 9.45
N VAL A 61 -1.43 0.52 8.93
CA VAL A 61 -2.55 1.08 9.69
C VAL A 61 -3.92 0.65 9.18
N GLY A 62 -3.96 0.00 8.01
CA GLY A 62 -5.18 -0.51 7.42
C GLY A 62 -4.91 -1.23 6.10
N THR A 63 -5.99 -1.72 5.50
CA THR A 63 -5.99 -2.37 4.19
C THR A 63 -6.78 -1.55 3.19
N VAL A 64 -6.41 -1.67 1.93
CA VAL A 64 -7.02 -1.01 0.79
C VAL A 64 -7.35 -2.03 -0.29
N GLU A 65 -8.23 -1.63 -1.21
CA GLU A 65 -8.57 -2.38 -2.42
C GLU A 65 -8.34 -1.48 -3.64
N VAL A 66 -7.80 -2.07 -4.71
CA VAL A 66 -7.68 -1.41 -6.02
C VAL A 66 -9.05 -1.35 -6.67
N ILE A 67 -9.49 -0.14 -7.04
CA ILE A 67 -10.81 0.12 -7.65
C ILE A 67 -10.73 0.63 -9.09
N ALA A 68 -9.54 1.03 -9.54
CA ALA A 68 -9.25 1.28 -10.96
C ALA A 68 -7.87 0.72 -11.31
N GLU A 69 -7.76 0.08 -12.48
CA GLU A 69 -6.46 -0.36 -13.03
C GLU A 69 -5.60 0.84 -13.43
N ALA A 70 -4.33 0.59 -13.79
CA ALA A 70 -3.40 1.67 -14.11
C ALA A 70 -3.92 2.59 -15.23
N HIS A 71 -3.92 3.88 -14.95
CA HIS A 71 -4.26 4.96 -15.88
C HIS A 71 -3.26 6.12 -15.73
N PRO A 72 -3.20 7.07 -16.69
CA PRO A 72 -2.31 8.22 -16.60
C PRO A 72 -2.48 8.99 -15.28
N ASP A 73 -1.35 9.37 -14.68
CA ASP A 73 -1.29 10.14 -13.43
C ASP A 73 -1.73 11.60 -13.69
N SER A 74 -2.82 12.03 -13.05
CA SER A 74 -3.44 13.34 -13.26
C SER A 74 -2.56 14.53 -12.85
N THR A 75 -1.50 14.31 -12.09
CA THR A 75 -0.58 15.35 -11.60
C THR A 75 0.53 15.68 -12.59
N THR A 76 0.57 15.04 -13.77
CA THR A 76 1.58 15.29 -14.79
C THR A 76 1.08 15.05 -16.21
N ASP A 77 1.54 15.86 -17.16
CA ASP A 77 1.28 15.66 -18.59
C ASP A 77 2.21 14.60 -19.23
N ASP A 78 3.13 14.02 -18.46
CA ASP A 78 4.09 13.02 -18.95
C ASP A 78 3.44 11.62 -18.97
N PRO A 79 3.14 11.05 -20.16
CA PRO A 79 2.39 9.80 -20.29
C PRO A 79 3.17 8.58 -19.80
N ARG A 80 4.42 8.75 -19.38
CA ARG A 80 5.21 7.68 -18.76
C ARG A 80 4.74 7.34 -17.36
N TRP A 81 4.01 8.24 -16.69
CA TRP A 81 3.55 8.05 -15.32
C TRP A 81 2.08 7.67 -15.29
N GLU A 82 1.83 6.57 -14.60
CA GLU A 82 0.51 5.98 -14.42
C GLU A 82 0.39 5.54 -12.98
N CYS A 83 -0.84 5.49 -12.50
CA CYS A 83 -1.22 5.06 -11.16
C CYS A 83 -2.58 4.35 -11.20
N VAL A 84 -2.91 3.69 -10.10
CA VAL A 84 -4.22 3.08 -9.85
C VAL A 84 -5.03 3.97 -8.92
N ASP A 85 -6.33 3.67 -8.79
CA ASP A 85 -7.15 4.20 -7.69
C ASP A 85 -7.33 3.13 -6.61
N ILE A 86 -7.27 3.54 -5.35
CA ILE A 86 -7.47 2.66 -4.20
C ILE A 86 -8.52 3.21 -3.24
N LYS A 87 -9.26 2.34 -2.56
CA LYS A 87 -10.15 2.72 -1.45
C LYS A 87 -9.79 2.00 -0.16
N ALA A 88 -10.14 2.61 0.97
CA ALA A 88 -10.04 1.96 2.28
C ALA A 88 -10.97 0.74 2.35
N LEU A 89 -10.47 -0.35 2.93
CA LEU A 89 -11.22 -1.58 3.15
C LEU A 89 -11.46 -1.84 4.64
N GLU A 90 -10.38 -2.07 5.41
CA GLU A 90 -10.47 -2.38 6.84
C GLU A 90 -9.36 -1.64 7.61
N VAL A 91 -9.71 -1.06 8.76
CA VAL A 91 -8.74 -0.44 9.68
C VAL A 91 -8.04 -1.50 10.52
N ALA A 92 -6.73 -1.36 10.73
CA ALA A 92 -6.00 -2.25 11.63
C ALA A 92 -6.47 -2.06 13.08
N ARG A 93 -6.73 -3.15 13.80
CA ARG A 93 -7.07 -3.10 15.24
C ARG A 93 -5.89 -2.61 16.07
N GLY A 94 -4.68 -2.91 15.61
CA GLY A 94 -3.42 -2.39 16.13
C GLY A 94 -2.46 -2.12 14.98
N PRO A 95 -1.80 -0.94 14.94
CA PRO A 95 -0.79 -0.67 13.91
C PRO A 95 0.33 -1.71 13.95
N VAL A 96 0.69 -2.25 12.79
CA VAL A 96 1.82 -3.19 12.67
C VAL A 96 3.06 -2.42 12.29
N THR A 97 3.93 -2.14 13.26
CA THR A 97 5.10 -1.29 13.04
C THR A 97 6.18 -2.00 12.22
N LEU A 98 7.03 -1.22 11.55
CA LEU A 98 8.19 -1.75 10.84
C LEU A 98 9.14 -2.53 11.78
N GLU A 99 9.21 -2.14 13.05
CA GLU A 99 9.99 -2.86 14.06
C GLU A 99 9.42 -4.26 14.31
N MET A 100 8.10 -4.37 14.48
CA MET A 100 7.41 -5.67 14.61
C MET A 100 7.63 -6.54 13.37
N ILE A 101 7.51 -5.95 12.17
CA ILE A 101 7.73 -6.67 10.90
C ILE A 101 9.17 -7.17 10.79
N LYS A 102 10.16 -6.36 11.19
CA LYS A 102 11.58 -6.77 11.17
C LYS A 102 11.92 -7.82 12.22
N ALA A 103 11.21 -7.84 13.34
CA ALA A 103 11.41 -8.81 14.42
C ALA A 103 10.86 -10.19 14.07
N ASP A 104 9.93 -10.28 13.11
CA ASP A 104 9.36 -11.56 12.66
C ASP A 104 10.24 -12.20 11.56
N PRO A 105 10.90 -13.35 11.82
CA PRO A 105 11.77 -13.98 10.83
C PRO A 105 11.03 -14.44 9.57
N ARG A 106 9.70 -14.65 9.65
CA ARG A 106 8.87 -15.05 8.51
C ARG A 106 8.71 -13.93 7.49
N LEU A 107 8.90 -12.67 7.90
CA LEU A 107 8.81 -11.47 7.06
C LEU A 107 10.19 -10.94 6.64
N SER A 108 11.26 -11.69 6.92
CA SER A 108 12.64 -11.25 6.67
C SER A 108 12.97 -11.00 5.20
N GLU A 109 12.24 -11.60 4.27
CA GLU A 109 12.39 -11.39 2.81
C GLU A 109 11.39 -10.37 2.24
N MET A 110 10.47 -9.84 3.07
CA MET A 110 9.49 -8.87 2.62
C MET A 110 10.17 -7.63 2.04
N VAL A 111 9.65 -7.15 0.90
CA VAL A 111 10.22 -5.99 0.21
C VAL A 111 10.27 -4.76 1.12
N LEU A 112 9.35 -4.65 2.08
CA LEU A 112 9.33 -3.58 3.08
C LEU A 112 10.60 -3.56 3.96
N VAL A 113 11.13 -4.75 4.28
CA VAL A 113 12.36 -4.95 5.06
C VAL A 113 13.60 -4.73 4.19
N ARG A 114 13.58 -5.25 2.96
CA ARG A 114 14.75 -5.30 2.06
C ARG A 114 14.96 -4.01 1.25
N ASN A 115 13.89 -3.28 0.92
CA ASN A 115 13.93 -2.09 0.09
C ASN A 115 13.04 -0.98 0.66
N SER A 116 13.63 -0.14 1.50
CA SER A 116 12.93 0.96 2.16
C SER A 116 12.51 2.10 1.21
N ARG A 117 13.18 2.25 0.06
CA ARG A 117 12.97 3.37 -0.89
C ARG A 117 11.82 3.14 -1.87
N LEU A 118 11.40 1.89 -2.06
CA LEU A 118 10.30 1.55 -2.94
C LEU A 118 8.96 1.85 -2.26
N SER A 119 8.11 2.68 -2.88
CA SER A 119 6.84 3.17 -2.31
C SER A 119 5.63 2.26 -2.55
N VAL A 120 5.63 1.56 -3.68
CA VAL A 120 4.63 0.54 -4.02
C VAL A 120 5.34 -0.80 -4.15
N GLN A 121 4.90 -1.80 -3.41
CA GLN A 121 5.63 -3.06 -3.25
C GLN A 121 4.71 -4.26 -3.46
N PRO A 122 5.18 -5.35 -4.07
CA PRO A 122 4.48 -6.62 -4.04
C PRO A 122 4.55 -7.22 -2.64
N VAL A 123 3.50 -7.93 -2.25
CA VAL A 123 3.39 -8.69 -1.01
C VAL A 123 2.97 -10.11 -1.38
N THR A 124 3.67 -11.12 -0.88
CA THR A 124 3.29 -12.51 -1.12
C THR A 124 2.03 -12.86 -0.33
N ALA A 125 1.31 -13.90 -0.74
CA ALA A 125 0.12 -14.36 0.00
C ALA A 125 0.45 -14.78 1.45
N GLU A 126 1.65 -15.30 1.69
CA GLU A 126 2.11 -15.66 3.04
C GLU A 126 2.37 -14.42 3.91
N GLU A 127 3.10 -13.44 3.38
CA GLU A 127 3.37 -12.16 4.07
C GLU A 127 2.06 -11.42 4.37
N TRP A 128 1.14 -11.38 3.40
CA TRP A 128 -0.19 -10.79 3.57
C TRP A 128 -0.92 -11.42 4.75
N ARG A 129 -1.02 -12.75 4.78
CA ARG A 129 -1.71 -13.48 5.86
C ARG A 129 -1.09 -13.17 7.23
N ILE A 130 0.24 -13.17 7.33
CA ILE A 130 0.95 -12.91 8.59
C ILE A 130 0.68 -11.48 9.07
N VAL A 131 0.81 -10.48 8.20
CA VAL A 131 0.60 -9.08 8.58
C VAL A 131 -0.88 -8.81 8.90
N CYS A 132 -1.83 -9.42 8.19
CA CYS A 132 -3.25 -9.35 8.53
C CYS A 132 -3.54 -9.92 9.93
N GLU A 133 -2.94 -11.08 10.26
CA GLU A 133 -3.04 -11.69 11.59
C GLU A 133 -2.48 -10.75 12.67
N MET A 134 -1.31 -10.14 12.44
CA MET A 134 -0.71 -9.16 13.35
C MET A 134 -1.58 -7.90 13.50
N ALA A 135 -2.20 -7.43 12.41
CA ALA A 135 -3.03 -6.22 12.39
C ALA A 135 -4.45 -6.44 12.94
N GLY A 136 -4.87 -7.71 13.06
CA GLY A 136 -6.24 -8.07 13.45
C GLY A 136 -7.29 -7.73 12.40
N VAL A 137 -6.94 -7.81 11.11
CA VAL A 137 -7.83 -7.56 9.96
C VAL A 137 -8.08 -8.85 9.17
N SER A 138 -9.05 -8.81 8.28
CA SER A 138 -9.37 -9.94 7.40
C SER A 138 -8.24 -10.23 6.42
N GLY A 139 -7.83 -11.51 6.34
CA GLY A 139 -6.86 -12.02 5.37
C GLY A 139 -7.49 -12.37 4.03
#